data_AF-A0A8D8L0L1-F1
#
_entry.id   AF-A0A8D8L0L1-F1
#
_cell.length_a   1.000
_cell.length_b   1.000
_cell.length_c   1.000
_cell.angle_alpha   90.00
_cell.angle_beta   90.00
_cell.angle_gamma   90.00
#
_symmetry.space_group_name_H-M   'P 1'
#
loop_
_entity.id
_entity.type
_entity.pdbx_description
1 polymer ?
#
loop_
_entity_poly.entity_id
_entity_poly.type
_entity_poly.pdbx_seq_one_letter_code
_entity_poly.pdbx_strand_id
1 'polypeptide(L)'
;MFLQALNGFIIILTCEGEVFFATHTIESYLGFHQSDIVHQSVYELVHSEDREELQRQLLWNTFLPTELTGIQLADALVPEKSALLDRSFTIRFRCLLDNTSGFLHSFNN
;
A
#
# COMPACT_ATOMS: atom_id res chain seq x y z
N MET A 1 3.12 -1.97 -22.63
CA MET A 1 4.57 -1.81 -22.39
C MET A 1 4.81 -0.57 -21.51
N PHE A 2 4.24 -0.54 -20.30
CA PHE A 2 4.45 0.55 -19.32
C PHE A 2 4.81 -0.04 -17.94
N LEU A 3 4.16 -1.13 -17.53
CA LEU A 3 4.42 -1.80 -16.26
C LEU A 3 5.80 -2.47 -16.15
N GLN A 4 6.41 -2.88 -17.28
CA GLN A 4 7.75 -3.48 -17.27
C GLN A 4 8.88 -2.47 -17.00
N ALA A 5 8.63 -1.16 -17.14
CA ALA A 5 9.60 -0.12 -16.83
C ALA A 5 9.56 0.31 -15.34
N LEU A 6 8.56 -0.17 -14.60
CA LEU A 6 8.43 0.08 -13.17
C LEU A 6 9.27 -0.96 -12.44
N ASN A 7 10.26 -0.52 -11.65
CA ASN A 7 11.02 -1.39 -10.74
C ASN A 7 10.16 -1.76 -9.50
N GLY A 8 8.95 -2.27 -9.74
CA GLY A 8 8.02 -2.66 -8.70
C GLY A 8 6.71 -3.23 -9.26
N PHE A 9 5.69 -3.22 -8.42
CA PHE A 9 4.33 -3.60 -8.74
C PHE A 9 3.36 -2.51 -8.26
N ILE A 10 2.15 -2.50 -8.82
CA ILE A 10 1.09 -1.60 -8.38
C ILE A 10 0.09 -2.43 -7.59
N ILE A 11 -0.37 -1.88 -6.47
CA ILE A 11 -1.45 -2.42 -5.67
C ILE A 11 -2.48 -1.31 -5.41
N ILE A 12 -3.76 -1.65 -5.47
CA ILE A 12 -4.87 -0.77 -5.10
C ILE A 12 -5.54 -1.40 -3.90
N LEU A 13 -5.61 -0.65 -2.81
CA LEU A 13 -6.19 -1.06 -1.55
C LEU A 13 -7.48 -0.28 -1.28
N THR A 14 -8.44 -0.90 -0.62
CA THR A 14 -9.56 -0.19 0.00
C THR A 14 -9.11 0.46 1.31
N CYS A 15 -9.94 1.34 1.89
CA CYS A 15 -9.64 1.97 3.18
C CYS A 15 -9.60 0.97 4.33
N GLU A 16 -10.25 -0.19 4.16
CA GLU A 16 -10.28 -1.30 5.11
C GLU A 16 -9.06 -2.23 4.96
N GLY A 17 -8.23 -2.02 3.93
CA GLY A 17 -7.06 -2.85 3.64
C GLY A 17 -7.36 -4.09 2.81
N GLU A 18 -8.47 -4.13 2.06
CA GLU A 18 -8.69 -5.17 1.05
C GLU A 18 -7.86 -4.87 -0.20
N VAL A 19 -7.20 -5.89 -0.75
CA VAL A 19 -6.51 -5.79 -2.05
C VAL A 19 -7.55 -5.85 -3.18
N PHE A 20 -7.94 -4.68 -3.68
CA PHE A 20 -8.88 -4.58 -4.80
C PHE A 20 -8.23 -4.99 -6.13
N PHE A 21 -6.96 -4.62 -6.31
CA PHE A 21 -6.20 -4.92 -7.52
C PHE A 21 -4.71 -5.01 -7.22
N ALA A 22 -4.01 -5.88 -7.94
CA ALA A 22 -2.55 -5.94 -7.97
C ALA A 22 -2.08 -6.21 -9.39
N THR A 23 -0.91 -5.73 -9.81
CA THR A 23 -0.34 -6.10 -11.12
C THR A 23 0.27 -7.51 -11.06
N HIS A 24 0.25 -8.23 -12.19
CA HIS A 24 0.83 -9.58 -12.30
C HIS A 24 2.33 -9.62 -11.97
N THR A 25 3.03 -8.49 -12.07
CA THR A 25 4.44 -8.36 -11.68
C THR A 25 4.69 -8.67 -10.20
N ILE A 26 3.67 -8.58 -9.33
CA ILE A 26 3.80 -8.91 -7.89
C ILE A 26 4.34 -10.32 -7.65
N GLU A 27 4.06 -11.27 -8.55
CA GLU A 27 4.57 -12.64 -8.47
C GLU A 27 6.10 -12.67 -8.59
N SER A 28 6.67 -11.86 -9.47
CA SER A 28 8.12 -11.76 -9.65
C SER A 28 8.84 -11.05 -8.51
N TYR A 29 8.12 -10.24 -7.71
CA TYR A 29 8.69 -9.53 -6.56
C TYR A 29 8.46 -10.29 -5.25
N LEU A 30 7.24 -10.76 -4.97
CA LEU A 30 6.87 -11.37 -3.70
C LEU A 30 6.64 -12.88 -3.77
N GLY A 31 6.49 -13.46 -4.97
CA GLY A 31 6.21 -14.90 -5.16
C GLY A 31 4.76 -15.30 -4.98
N PHE A 32 3.83 -14.36 -4.85
CA PHE A 32 2.39 -14.62 -4.78
C PHE A 32 1.73 -14.53 -6.16
N HIS A 33 0.86 -15.48 -6.48
CA HIS A 33 -0.03 -15.31 -7.64
C HIS A 33 -1.05 -14.21 -7.35
N GLN A 34 -1.35 -13.40 -8.37
CA GLN A 34 -2.35 -12.32 -8.28
C GLN A 34 -3.71 -12.82 -7.76
N SER A 35 -4.12 -14.01 -8.19
CA SER A 35 -5.39 -14.64 -7.78
C SER A 35 -5.47 -14.91 -6.28
N ASP A 36 -4.33 -15.13 -5.63
CA ASP A 36 -4.28 -15.58 -4.23
C ASP A 36 -4.37 -14.41 -3.26
N ILE A 37 -4.10 -13.19 -3.76
CA ILE A 37 -4.04 -11.97 -2.94
C ILE A 37 -5.22 -11.02 -3.19
N VAL A 38 -5.82 -11.05 -4.38
CA VAL A 38 -6.95 -10.18 -4.69
C VAL A 38 -8.15 -10.56 -3.81
N HIS A 39 -8.86 -9.55 -3.32
CA HIS A 39 -9.92 -9.66 -2.31
C HIS A 39 -9.48 -10.23 -0.96
N GLN A 40 -8.16 -10.38 -0.73
CA GLN A 40 -7.62 -10.70 0.59
C GLN A 40 -7.22 -9.44 1.34
N SER A 41 -7.02 -9.61 2.65
CA SER A 41 -6.48 -8.54 3.47
C SER A 41 -4.99 -8.34 3.21
N VAL A 42 -4.58 -7.09 2.94
CA VAL A 42 -3.17 -6.72 2.79
C VAL A 42 -2.34 -7.02 4.03
N TYR A 43 -2.96 -7.09 5.21
CA TYR A 43 -2.27 -7.37 6.47
C TYR A 43 -1.69 -8.79 6.54
N GLU A 44 -2.17 -9.73 5.72
CA GLU A 44 -1.56 -11.07 5.57
C GLU A 44 -0.23 -11.03 4.80
N LEU A 45 -0.09 -10.01 3.94
CA LEU A 45 1.09 -9.78 3.12
C LEU A 45 2.12 -8.87 3.80
N VAL A 46 1.81 -8.27 4.95
CA VAL A 46 2.65 -7.27 5.62
C VAL A 46 3.18 -7.79 6.94
N HIS A 47 4.44 -7.46 7.26
CA HIS A 47 5.07 -7.83 8.51
C HIS A 47 4.27 -7.33 9.71
N SER A 48 4.15 -8.13 10.78
CA SER A 48 3.27 -7.83 11.91
C SER A 48 3.56 -6.48 12.58
N GLU A 49 4.83 -6.10 12.66
CA GLU A 49 5.27 -4.81 13.22
C GLU A 49 4.88 -3.59 12.36
N ASP A 50 4.65 -3.77 11.07
CA ASP A 50 4.34 -2.66 10.14
C ASP A 50 2.83 -2.48 9.92
N ARG A 51 2.00 -3.38 10.50
CA ARG A 51 0.54 -3.38 10.30
C ARG A 51 -0.13 -2.11 10.84
N GLU A 52 0.29 -1.65 12.01
CA GLU A 52 -0.25 -0.43 12.62
C GLU A 52 0.07 0.80 11.76
N GLU A 53 1.29 0.88 11.22
CA GLU A 53 1.69 1.97 10.34
C GLU A 53 0.87 1.96 9.04
N LEU A 54 0.71 0.81 8.39
CA LEU A 54 -0.13 0.71 7.20
C LEU A 54 -1.57 1.14 7.48
N GLN A 55 -2.14 0.74 8.62
CA GLN A 55 -3.49 1.15 8.99
C GLN A 55 -3.60 2.67 9.13
N ARG A 56 -2.60 3.32 9.75
CA ARG A 56 -2.54 4.79 9.85
C ARG A 56 -2.47 5.46 8.47
N GLN A 57 -1.73 4.87 7.53
CA GLN A 57 -1.56 5.37 6.17
C GLN A 57 -2.85 5.27 5.33
N LEU A 58 -3.62 4.18 5.50
CA LEU A 58 -4.91 3.98 4.82
C LEU A 58 -6.01 4.92 5.32
N LEU A 59 -5.91 5.38 6.57
CA LEU A 59 -6.81 6.39 7.10
C LEU A 59 -6.53 7.76 6.46
N TRP A 60 -7.49 8.23 5.67
CA TRP A 60 -7.36 9.47 4.87
C TRP A 60 -7.08 10.72 5.72
N ASN A 61 -7.49 10.74 6.99
CA ASN A 61 -7.40 11.91 7.86
C ASN A 61 -6.24 11.88 8.88
N THR A 62 -5.45 10.80 8.95
CA THR A 62 -4.40 10.64 9.99
C THR A 62 -3.35 11.74 9.98
N PHE A 63 -2.98 12.20 8.79
CA PHE A 63 -1.87 13.14 8.59
C PHE A 63 -2.36 14.56 8.21
N LEU A 64 -3.62 14.87 8.49
CA LEU A 64 -4.13 16.22 8.25
C LEU A 64 -3.51 17.23 9.23
N PRO A 65 -3.21 18.46 8.77
CA PRO A 65 -2.87 19.56 9.65
C PRO A 65 -3.99 19.79 10.69
N THR A 66 -3.62 20.24 11.90
CA THR A 66 -4.55 20.50 13.01
C THR A 66 -5.71 21.41 12.62
N GLU A 67 -5.48 22.36 11.72
CA GLU A 67 -6.49 23.31 11.23
C GLU A 67 -7.56 22.65 10.34
N LEU A 68 -7.25 21.48 9.78
CA LEU A 68 -8.10 20.76 8.82
C LEU A 68 -8.70 19.48 9.40
N THR A 69 -8.57 19.20 10.70
CA THR A 69 -9.07 17.95 11.31
C THR A 69 -10.59 17.78 11.22
N GLY A 70 -11.32 18.88 11.04
CA GLY A 70 -12.78 18.88 10.86
C GLY A 70 -13.26 18.93 9.42
N ILE A 71 -12.34 18.86 8.43
CA ILE A 71 -12.71 18.81 7.02
C ILE A 71 -13.49 17.53 6.73
N GLN A 72 -14.46 17.58 5.82
CA GLN A 72 -15.15 16.38 5.36
C GLN A 72 -14.34 15.71 4.25
N LEU A 73 -14.45 14.38 4.11
CA LEU A 73 -13.75 13.65 3.04
C LEU A 73 -14.07 14.23 1.65
N ALA A 74 -15.33 14.59 1.39
CA ALA A 74 -15.74 15.19 0.12
C ALA A 74 -14.96 16.48 -0.22
N ASP A 75 -14.63 17.28 0.81
CA ASP A 75 -13.85 18.51 0.64
C ASP A 75 -12.36 18.23 0.49
N ALA A 76 -11.85 17.11 1.01
CA ALA A 76 -10.46 16.69 0.84
C ALA A 76 -10.18 16.08 -0.54
N LEU A 77 -11.21 15.56 -1.22
CA LEU A 77 -11.13 14.97 -2.55
C LEU A 77 -11.08 16.00 -3.69
N VAL A 78 -11.22 17.30 -3.39
CA VAL A 78 -11.09 18.34 -4.42
C VAL A 78 -9.65 18.40 -4.94
N PRO A 79 -9.43 18.63 -6.24
CA PRO A 79 -8.09 18.59 -6.85
C PRO A 79 -7.07 19.49 -6.14
N GLU A 80 -7.50 20.65 -5.64
CA GLU A 80 -6.65 21.62 -4.94
C GLU A 80 -6.10 21.10 -3.59
N LYS A 81 -6.73 20.07 -3.02
CA LYS A 81 -6.36 19.46 -1.73
C LYS A 81 -5.86 18.02 -1.86
N SER A 82 -5.68 17.53 -3.09
CA SER A 82 -5.17 16.18 -3.38
C SER A 82 -3.88 15.85 -2.63
N ALA A 83 -2.97 16.81 -2.52
CA ALA A 83 -1.71 16.67 -1.77
C ALA A 83 -1.89 16.31 -0.28
N LEU A 84 -3.07 16.55 0.32
CA LEU A 84 -3.37 16.12 1.70
C LEU A 84 -3.54 14.61 1.82
N LEU A 85 -3.81 13.92 0.70
CA LEU A 85 -4.06 12.49 0.63
C LEU A 85 -2.85 11.71 0.10
N ASP A 86 -1.82 12.39 -0.39
CA ASP A 86 -0.58 11.75 -0.82
C ASP A 86 0.10 11.07 0.38
N ARG A 87 0.57 9.84 0.15
CA ARG A 87 1.28 9.03 1.15
C ARG A 87 2.57 8.51 0.54
N SER A 88 3.66 8.61 1.30
CA SER A 88 4.94 8.02 0.96
C SER A 88 5.52 7.42 2.23
N PHE A 89 5.66 6.11 2.27
CA PHE A 89 6.08 5.35 3.46
C PHE A 89 6.69 4.02 3.04
N THR A 90 7.34 3.35 4.01
CA THR A 90 8.01 2.06 3.80
C THR A 90 7.41 1.02 4.72
N ILE A 91 7.05 -0.13 4.17
CA ILE A 91 6.64 -1.33 4.92
C ILE A 91 7.33 -2.57 4.36
N ARG A 92 7.41 -3.61 5.16
CA ARG A 92 7.94 -4.93 4.77
C ARG A 92 6.80 -5.82 4.28
N PHE A 93 6.91 -6.26 3.03
CA PHE A 93 6.03 -7.28 2.49
C PHE A 93 6.61 -8.67 2.70
N ARG A 94 5.74 -9.65 2.97
CA ARG A 94 6.08 -11.06 2.94
C ARG A 94 6.55 -11.41 1.53
N CYS A 95 7.67 -12.11 1.45
CA CYS A 95 8.30 -12.57 0.23
C CYS A 95 8.51 -14.09 0.32
N LEU A 96 8.00 -14.82 -0.68
CA LEU A 96 8.15 -16.26 -0.81
C LEU A 96 9.37 -16.65 -1.66
N LEU A 97 10.02 -15.68 -2.31
CA LEU A 97 11.15 -15.91 -3.20
C LEU A 97 12.49 -16.03 -2.46
N ASP A 98 12.59 -15.52 -1.24
CA ASP A 98 13.84 -15.47 -0.47
C ASP A 98 13.89 -16.51 0.67
N ASN A 99 15.03 -17.23 0.77
CA ASN A 99 15.33 -18.17 1.86
C ASN A 99 15.77 -17.49 3.17
N THR A 100 15.75 -16.15 3.25
CA THR A 100 16.13 -15.37 4.43
C THR A 100 14.96 -14.53 4.92
N SER A 101 14.48 -14.82 6.15
CA SER A 101 13.38 -14.19 6.89
C SER A 101 12.00 -14.08 6.21
N GLY A 102 11.91 -14.21 4.88
CA GLY A 102 10.64 -14.20 4.14
C GLY A 102 10.00 -12.82 4.02
N PHE A 103 10.76 -11.73 4.07
CA PHE A 103 10.25 -10.36 3.89
C PHE A 103 11.17 -9.49 3.02
N LEU A 104 10.57 -8.72 2.11
CA LEU A 104 11.23 -7.70 1.29
C LEU A 104 10.96 -6.31 1.85
N HIS A 105 12.03 -5.52 2.01
CA HIS A 105 11.93 -4.07 2.21
C HIS A 105 11.63 -3.39 0.86
N SER A 106 10.64 -2.49 0.83
CA SER A 106 10.42 -1.64 -0.35
C SER A 106 11.67 -0.79 -0.63
N PHE A 107 12.15 -0.80 -1.87
CA PHE A 107 13.36 -0.11 -2.30
C PHE A 107 13.15 1.41 -2.28
N ASN A 108 13.83 2.11 -1.37
CA ASN A 108 14.08 3.54 -1.52
C ASN A 108 15.28 3.72 -2.47
N ASN A 109 15.11 4.57 -3.47
CA ASN A 109 16.21 5.18 -4.23
C ASN A 109 16.26 6.65 -3.83
#